data_AF-A0A7J9LG30-F1
#
_entry.id   AF-A0A7J9LG30-F1
#
_cell.length_a   1.000
_cell.length_b   1.000
_cell.length_c   1.000
_cell.angle_alpha   90.00
_cell.angle_beta   90.00
_cell.angle_gamma   90.00
#
_symmetry.space_group_name_H-M   'P 1'
#
loop_
_entity.id
_entity.type
_entity.pdbx_description
1 polymer ?
#
loop_
_entity_poly.entity_id
_entity_poly.type
_entity_poly.pdbx_seq_one_letter_code
_entity_poly.pdbx_strand_id
1 'polypeptide(L)' 'MGDSRTVIRKCQETSTDKSAIGAIIRDIQNKKSDFQELIFQYIQRSENSYAHRLAKNALEKGETTYLKGEELDRHAFAS' A
#
# COMPACT_ATOMS: atom_id res chain seq x y z
N MET A 1 0.43 -8.04 2.03
CA MET A 1 1.12 -8.87 1.01
C MET A 1 1.48 -8.01 -0.19
N GLY A 2 2.45 -8.40 -1.01
CA GLY A 2 2.79 -7.71 -2.26
C GLY A 2 3.81 -8.49 -3.11
N ASP A 3 4.01 -8.08 -4.36
CA ASP A 3 4.90 -8.75 -5.32
C ASP A 3 6.25 -8.04 -5.52
N SER A 4 6.47 -6.88 -4.90
CA SER A 4 7.76 -6.18 -4.91
C SER A 4 8.64 -6.59 -3.72
N ARG A 5 9.58 -7.52 -3.96
CA ARG A 5 10.56 -7.97 -2.95
C ARG A 5 11.36 -6.81 -2.36
N THR A 6 11.76 -5.86 -3.21
CA THR A 6 12.55 -4.70 -2.80
C THR A 6 11.78 -3.82 -1.82
N VAL A 7 10.51 -3.54 -2.09
CA VAL A 7 9.68 -2.70 -1.21
C VAL A 7 9.37 -3.41 0.11
N ILE A 8 9.01 -4.70 0.05
CA ILE A 8 8.78 -5.51 1.26
C ILE A 8 9.99 -5.48 2.19
N ARG A 9 11.19 -5.70 1.63
CA ARG A 9 12.43 -5.68 2.39
C ARG A 9 12.69 -4.30 3.01
N LYS A 10 12.53 -3.22 2.24
CA LYS A 10 12.70 -1.84 2.74
C LYS A 10 11.76 -1.54 3.92
N CYS A 11 10.51 -1.99 3.84
CA CYS A 11 9.56 -1.84 4.94
C CYS A 11 9.98 -2.63 6.19
N GLN A 12 10.69 -3.76 6.05
CA GLN A 12 11.14 -4.58 7.18
C GLN A 12 12.44 -4.08 7.82
N GLU A 13 13.32 -3.45 7.04
CA GLU A 13 14.57 -2.89 7.52
C GLU A 13 14.34 -1.74 8.53
N THR A 14 15.35 -1.49 9.38
CA THR A 14 15.36 -0.38 10.36
C THR A 14 16.28 0.76 9.93
N SER A 15 17.08 0.54 8.88
CA SER A 15 17.97 1.54 8.31
C SER A 15 17.18 2.63 7.58
N THR A 16 17.78 3.82 7.48
CA THR A 16 17.17 4.91 6.73
C THR A 16 17.24 4.62 5.23
N ASP A 17 16.08 4.49 4.60
CA ASP A 17 15.95 4.34 3.16
C ASP A 17 16.27 5.66 2.43
N LYS A 18 17.25 5.63 1.51
CA LYS A 18 17.70 6.80 0.73
C LYS A 18 17.17 6.82 -0.72
N SER A 19 16.23 5.95 -1.05
CA SER A 19 15.62 5.91 -2.38
C SER A 19 14.55 6.99 -2.55
N ALA A 20 14.05 7.18 -3.78
CA ALA A 20 12.99 8.13 -4.08
C ALA A 20 11.69 7.88 -3.28
N ILE A 21 11.47 6.64 -2.80
CA ILE A 21 10.31 6.28 -1.96
C ILE A 21 10.64 6.29 -0.46
N GLY A 22 11.83 6.75 -0.05
CA GLY A 22 12.32 6.64 1.33
C GLY A 22 11.41 7.32 2.36
N ALA A 23 10.78 8.44 2.00
CA ALA A 23 9.80 9.11 2.84
C ALA A 23 8.57 8.21 3.14
N ILE A 24 8.05 7.51 2.12
CA ILE A 24 6.93 6.57 2.28
C ILE A 24 7.33 5.39 3.17
N ILE A 25 8.54 4.85 2.96
CA ILE A 25 9.06 3.75 3.79
C ILE A 25 9.18 4.19 5.25
N ARG A 26 9.69 5.40 5.51
CA ARG A 26 9.78 5.95 6.86
C ARG A 26 8.42 6.11 7.52
N ASP A 27 7.43 6.62 6.78
CA ASP A 27 6.07 6.77 7.30
C ASP A 27 5.45 5.43 7.69
N ILE A 28 5.65 4.40 6.88
CA ILE A 28 5.19 3.03 7.17
C ILE A 28 5.89 2.50 8.44
N GLN A 29 7.23 2.65 8.52
CA GLN A 29 8.02 2.20 9.67
C GLN A 29 7.58 2.89 10.97
N ASN A 30 7.31 4.20 10.93
CA ASN A 30 6.85 4.96 12.09
C ASN A 30 5.48 4.51 12.59
N LYS A 31 4.58 4.11 11.68
CA LYS A 31 3.24 3.61 12.04
C LYS A 31 3.22 2.15 12.49
N LYS A 32 4.35 1.43 12.44
CA LYS A 32 4.40 0.01 12.85
C LYS A 32 3.94 -0.20 14.29
N SER A 33 4.26 0.73 15.20
CA SER A 33 3.87 0.67 16.61
C SER A 33 2.37 0.74 16.84
N ASP A 34 1.61 1.20 15.85
CA ASP A 34 0.16 1.34 15.95
C ASP A 34 -0.56 -0.01 15.80
N PHE A 35 0.18 -1.07 15.45
CA PHE A 35 -0.35 -2.41 15.23
C PHE A 35 0.26 -3.40 16.24
N GLN A 36 -0.58 -4.29 16.77
CA GLN A 36 -0.12 -5.41 17.61
C GLN A 36 0.81 -6.36 16.85
N GLU A 37 0.52 -6.59 15.56
CA GLU A 37 1.34 -7.38 14.65
C GLU A 37 1.21 -6.80 13.23
N LEU A 38 2.34 -6.67 12.53
CA LEU A 38 2.37 -6.21 11.14
C LEU A 38 3.32 -7.07 10.32
N ILE A 39 2.78 -7.76 9.31
CA ILE A 39 3.53 -8.70 8.48
C ILE A 39 3.62 -8.18 7.03
N PHE A 40 4.84 -8.04 6.55
CA PHE A 40 5.12 -7.81 5.12
C PHE A 40 5.47 -9.14 4.46
N GLN A 41 4.58 -9.64 3.62
CA GLN A 41 4.72 -10.93 2.95
C GLN A 41 4.81 -10.78 1.43
N TYR A 42 5.78 -11.48 0.84
CA TYR A 42 5.91 -11.60 -0.61
C TYR A 42 4.95 -12.64 -1.17
N ILE A 43 4.29 -12.32 -2.28
CA ILE A 43 3.44 -13.21 -3.08
C ILE A 43 3.84 -13.11 -4.55
N GLN A 44 3.44 -14.08 -5.38
CA GLN A 44 3.70 -14.02 -6.81
C GLN A 44 2.86 -12.90 -7.46
N ARG A 45 3.36 -12.33 -8.57
CA ARG A 45 2.64 -11.28 -9.31
C ARG A 45 1.27 -11.74 -9.82
N SER A 46 1.14 -13.02 -10.19
CA SER A 46 -0.13 -13.65 -10.56
C SER A 46 -1.16 -13.58 -9.42
N GLU A 47 -0.71 -13.76 -8.18
CA GLU A 47 -1.53 -13.66 -6.96
C GLU A 47 -1.84 -12.20 -6.60
N ASN A 48 -0.99 -11.25 -7.00
CA ASN A 48 -1.23 -9.80 -6.81
C ASN A 48 -1.96 -9.13 -8.00
N SER A 49 -2.61 -9.93 -8.86
CA SER A 49 -3.20 -9.46 -10.13
C SER A 49 -4.30 -8.41 -9.94
N TYR A 50 -5.09 -8.51 -8.87
CA TYR A 50 -6.15 -7.56 -8.58
C TYR A 50 -5.59 -6.15 -8.28
N ALA A 51 -4.60 -6.05 -7.38
CA ALA A 51 -3.94 -4.78 -7.08
C ALA A 51 -3.25 -4.18 -8.31
N HIS A 52 -2.62 -5.03 -9.13
CA HIS A 52 -2.03 -4.60 -10.40
C HIS A 52 -3.06 -3.99 -11.35
N ARG A 53 -4.22 -4.64 -11.50
CA ARG A 53 -5.31 -4.14 -12.35
C ARG A 53 -5.85 -2.81 -11.85
N LEU A 54 -6.04 -2.66 -10.54
CA LEU A 54 -6.48 -1.39 -9.95
C LEU A 54 -5.51 -0.25 -10.24
N ALA A 55 -4.21 -0.46 -10.01
CA ALA A 55 -3.18 0.53 -10.28
C ALA A 55 -3.12 0.91 -11.78
N LYS A 56 -3.25 -0.08 -12.67
CA LYS A 56 -3.28 0.15 -14.12
C LYS A 56 -4.48 0.99 -14.54
N ASN A 57 -5.68 0.65 -14.06
CA ASN A 57 -6.90 1.38 -14.38
C ASN A 57 -6.84 2.83 -13.87
N ALA A 58 -6.32 3.04 -12.66
CA ALA A 58 -6.16 4.39 -12.10
C ALA A 58 -5.18 5.23 -12.94
N LEU A 59 -4.05 4.63 -13.33
CA LEU A 59 -3.06 5.28 -14.20
C LEU A 59 -3.66 5.67 -15.56
N GLU A 60 -4.44 4.78 -16.19
CA GLU A 60 -5.11 5.04 -17.46
C GLU A 60 -6.12 6.19 -17.37
N LYS A 61 -6.76 6.36 -16.22
CA LYS A 61 -7.71 7.45 -15.96
C LYS A 61 -7.06 8.75 -15.47
N GLY A 62 -5.76 8.75 -15.17
CA GLY A 62 -5.09 9.86 -14.51
C GLY A 62 -5.54 10.09 -13.06
N GLU A 63 -6.16 9.08 -12.43
CA GLU A 63 -6.60 9.13 -11.04
C GLU A 63 -5.39 8.88 -10.13
N THR A 64 -5.06 9.87 -9.30
CA THR A 64 -3.94 9.77 -8.34
C THR A 64 -4.39 9.32 -6.95
N THR A 65 -5.70 9.21 -6.73
CA THR A 65 -6.30 8.76 -5.48
C THR A 65 -7.21 7.57 -5.76
N TYR A 66 -6.97 6.47 -5.07
CA TYR A 66 -7.88 5.33 -5.04
C TYR A 66 -8.71 5.44 -3.76
N LEU A 67 -10.05 5.39 -3.87
CA LEU A 67 -11.04 5.44 -2.77
C LEU A 67 -11.45 6.83 -2.21
N LYS A 68 -11.47 7.90 -3.03
CA LYS A 68 -12.23 9.11 -2.68
C LYS A 68 -13.65 9.02 -3.28
N GLY A 69 -14.59 8.46 -2.53
CA GLY A 69 -16.01 8.43 -2.88
C GLY A 69 -16.53 7.06 -3.30
N GLU A 70 -17.14 6.35 -2.34
CA GLU A 70 -18.26 5.38 -2.47
C GLU A 70 -18.42 4.58 -1.15
N GLU A 71 -17.32 4.33 -0.41
CA GLU A 71 -17.36 3.54 0.83
C GLU A 71 -17.71 4.39 2.07
N LEU A 72 -17.42 5.70 2.05
CA LEU A 72 -17.90 6.64 3.08
C LEU A 72 -19.39 6.98 2.92
N ASP A 73 -19.90 7.01 1.68
CA ASP A 73 -21.31 7.35 1.42
C ASP A 73 -22.25 6.22 1.83
N ARG A 74 -21.85 4.94 1.71
CA ARG A 74 -22.69 3.81 2.17
C ARG A 74 -22.85 3.75 3.68
N HIS A 75 -21.92 4.32 4.45
CA HIS A 75 -22.03 4.43 5.91
C HIS A 75 -22.67 5.75 6.38
N ALA A 76 -22.75 6.77 5.53
CA ALA A 76 -23.43 8.03 5.86
C ALA A 76 -24.97 7.96 5.73
N PHE A 77 -25.52 6.94 5.06
CA PHE A 77 -26.97 6.74 4.87
C PHE A 77 -27.51 5.44 5.52
N ALA A 78 -26.74 4.82 6.42
CA ALA A 78 -27.15 3.66 7.21
C ALA A 78 -27.12 3.96 8.72
N SER A 79 -27.71 5.09 9.12
CA SER A 79 -28.02 5.44 10.52
C SER A 79 -29.41 6.05 10.61
#